data_AF-A0A811N0I6-F1
#
_entry.id   AF-A0A811N0I6-F1
#
_cell.length_a   1.000
_cell.length_b   1.000
_cell.length_c   1.000
_cell.angle_alpha   90.00
_cell.angle_beta   90.00
_cell.angle_gamma   90.00
#
_symmetry.space_group_name_H-M   'P 1'
#
loop_
_entity.id
_entity.type
_entity.pdbx_description
1 polymer ?
#
loop_
_entity_poly.entity_id
_entity_poly.type
_entity_poly.pdbx_seq_one_letter_code
_entity_poly.pdbx_strand_id
1 'polypeptide(L)' 'MRRPRPKRGERRIDAATDHLAQYGFAKPQIRNVIHDLLQLYGRDGWVFLEEGSYPMVLNRLLEEQAQQDQDEDGSTITDE' A
#
# COMPACT_ATOMS: atom_id res chain seq x y z
N MET A 1 -19.89 17.36 -15.49
CA MET A 1 -19.66 17.31 -14.03
C MET A 1 -18.25 17.77 -13.71
N ARG A 2 -18.05 18.85 -12.93
CA ARG A 2 -16.72 19.24 -12.47
C ARG A 2 -16.34 18.30 -11.32
N ARG A 3 -15.40 17.38 -11.56
CA ARG A 3 -14.81 16.57 -10.48
C ARG A 3 -14.19 17.54 -9.46
N PRO A 4 -14.50 17.40 -8.15
CA PRO A 4 -13.83 18.18 -7.12
C PRO A 4 -12.32 18.05 -7.30
N ARG A 5 -11.57 19.15 -7.16
CA ARG A 5 -10.10 19.08 -7.20
C ARG A 5 -9.67 18.17 -6.05
N PRO A 6 -8.94 17.07 -6.32
CA PRO A 6 -8.51 16.16 -5.27
C PRO A 6 -7.66 16.93 -4.27
N LYS A 7 -7.91 16.68 -2.98
CA LYS A 7 -7.14 17.29 -1.89
C LYS A 7 -5.66 16.93 -2.09
N ARG A 8 -4.73 17.78 -1.61
CA ARG A 8 -3.28 17.55 -1.77
C ARG A 8 -2.84 16.12 -1.40
N GLY A 9 -3.46 15.52 -0.38
CA GLY A 9 -3.20 14.13 0.02
C GLY A 9 -3.69 13.07 -0.97
N GLU A 10 -4.85 13.25 -1.62
CA GLU A 10 -5.36 12.28 -2.61
C GLU A 10 -4.43 12.15 -3.81
N ARG A 11 -3.86 13.28 -4.27
CA ARG A 11 -2.91 13.28 -5.39
C ARG A 11 -1.65 12.48 -5.09
N ARG A 12 -1.21 12.45 -3.82
CA ARG A 12 -0.04 11.69 -3.40
C ARG A 12 -0.34 10.19 -3.34
N ILE A 13 -1.53 9.81 -2.88
CA ILE A 13 -1.99 8.41 -2.91
C ILE A 13 -2.04 7.92 -4.35
N ASP A 14 -2.65 8.68 -5.25
CA ASP A 14 -2.74 8.32 -6.66
C ASP A 14 -1.35 8.18 -7.29
N ALA A 15 -0.43 9.12 -7.02
CA ALA A 15 0.94 9.08 -7.52
C ALA A 15 1.75 7.88 -7.00
N ALA A 16 1.68 7.61 -5.70
CA ALA A 16 2.34 6.45 -5.09
C ALA A 16 1.75 5.14 -5.63
N THR A 17 0.43 5.09 -5.80
CA THR A 17 -0.28 3.94 -6.38
C THR A 17 0.16 3.68 -7.80
N ASP A 18 0.24 4.71 -8.65
CA ASP A 18 0.65 4.55 -10.04
C ASP A 18 2.14 4.22 -10.20
N HIS A 19 2.99 4.65 -9.27
CA HIS A 19 4.40 4.22 -9.21
C HIS A 19 4.51 2.75 -8.80
N LEU A 20 3.85 2.37 -7.70
CA LEU A 20 3.95 1.01 -7.16
C LEU A 20 3.23 -0.03 -8.04
N ALA A 21 2.19 0.37 -8.76
CA ALA A 21 1.53 -0.48 -9.74
C ALA A 21 2.46 -0.90 -10.89
N GLN A 22 3.53 -0.16 -11.19
CA GLN A 22 4.52 -0.54 -12.20
C GLN A 22 5.33 -1.78 -11.78
N TYR A 23 5.43 -2.06 -10.48
CA TYR A 23 6.06 -3.27 -9.96
C TYR A 23 5.11 -4.47 -9.91
N GLY A 24 3.84 -4.30 -10.29
CA GLY A 24 2.84 -5.38 -10.33
C GLY A 24 1.94 -5.49 -9.10
N PHE A 25 2.05 -4.58 -8.12
CA PHE A 25 1.17 -4.60 -6.95
C PHE A 25 -0.26 -4.14 -7.27
N ALA A 26 -1.23 -4.72 -6.56
CA ALA A 26 -2.63 -4.34 -6.69
C ALA A 26 -2.86 -2.94 -6.09
N LYS A 27 -3.48 -2.04 -6.88
CA LYS A 27 -3.87 -0.69 -6.43
C LYS A 27 -4.60 -0.65 -5.08
N PRO A 28 -5.59 -1.53 -4.78
CA PRO A 28 -6.23 -1.52 -3.46
C PRO A 28 -5.27 -1.87 -2.32
N GLN A 29 -4.34 -2.79 -2.53
CA GLN A 29 -3.34 -3.17 -1.52
C GLN A 29 -2.40 -2.00 -1.21
N ILE A 30 -1.86 -1.36 -2.27
CA ILE A 30 -1.01 -0.16 -2.13
C ILE A 30 -1.73 0.93 -1.32
N ARG A 31 -3.00 1.17 -1.62
CA ARG A 31 -3.80 2.18 -0.93
C ARG A 31 -3.98 1.87 0.56
N ASN A 32 -4.20 0.60 0.91
CA ASN A 32 -4.33 0.17 2.31
C ASN A 32 -3.03 0.41 3.07
N VAL A 33 -1.89 -0.05 2.52
CA VAL A 33 -0.57 0.13 3.13
C VAL A 33 -0.25 1.62 3.34
N ILE A 34 -0.51 2.48 2.35
CA ILE A 34 -0.30 3.92 2.49
C ILE A 34 -1.17 4.50 3.61
N HIS A 35 -2.44 4.08 3.70
CA HIS A 35 -3.35 4.56 4.73
C HIS A 35 -2.86 4.17 6.14
N ASP A 36 -2.39 2.93 6.31
CA ASP A 36 -1.87 2.42 7.59
C ASP A 36 -0.60 3.17 8.00
N LEU A 37 0.32 3.40 7.05
CA LEU A 37 1.51 4.20 7.30
C LEU A 37 1.16 5.64 7.67
N LEU A 38 0.18 6.26 7.00
CA LEU A 38 -0.29 7.61 7.36
C LEU A 38 -1.02 7.66 8.70
N GLN A 39 -1.60 6.56 9.18
CA GLN A 39 -2.11 6.49 10.55
C GLN A 39 -0.98 6.48 11.57
N LEU A 40 0.12 5.75 11.31
CA LEU A 40 1.30 5.69 12.17
C LEU A 40 2.07 7.01 12.24
N TYR A 41 2.28 7.65 11.10
CA TYR A 41 3.08 8.89 11.02
C TYR A 41 2.26 10.18 11.07
N GLY A 42 0.93 10.08 10.94
CA GLY A 42 0.04 11.23 10.91
C GLY A 42 0.05 11.98 9.57
N ARG A 43 -0.55 13.19 9.55
CA ARG A 43 -0.79 13.97 8.31
C ARG A 43 0.48 14.36 7.55
N ASP A 44 1.60 14.52 8.24
CA ASP A 44 2.88 14.93 7.65
C ASP A 44 3.78 13.74 7.30
N GLY A 45 3.33 12.50 7.55
CA GLY A 45 4.04 11.27 7.25
C GLY A 45 4.40 11.07 5.77
N TRP A 46 3.74 11.81 4.89
CA TRP A 46 4.03 11.82 3.45
C TRP A 46 5.48 12.16 3.11
N VAL A 47 6.14 13.02 3.89
CA VAL A 47 7.53 13.41 3.60
C VAL A 47 8.47 12.21 3.71
N PHE A 48 8.23 11.33 4.69
CA PHE A 48 8.99 10.10 4.90
C PHE A 48 8.62 9.01 3.89
N LEU A 49 7.36 8.99 3.44
CA LEU A 49 6.91 8.03 2.44
C LEU A 49 7.45 8.38 1.05
N GLU A 50 7.57 9.65 0.70
CA GLU A 50 8.08 10.08 -0.62
C GLU A 50 9.63 10.00 -0.70
N GLU A 51 10.33 9.89 0.43
CA GLU A 51 11.78 9.85 0.48
C GLU A 51 12.32 8.58 -0.20
N GLY A 52 13.09 8.75 -1.28
CA GLY A 52 13.75 7.63 -1.95
C GLY A 52 12.83 6.73 -2.82
N SER A 53 11.69 7.24 -3.30
CA SER A 53 10.73 6.51 -4.15
C SER A 53 9.88 5.46 -3.41
N TYR A 54 9.30 5.82 -2.27
CA TYR A 54 8.39 4.96 -1.51
C TYR A 54 8.97 3.64 -0.98
N PRO A 55 10.22 3.59 -0.47
CA PRO A 55 10.84 2.37 0.03
C PRO A 55 10.10 1.78 1.25
N MET A 56 9.53 2.63 2.12
CA MET A 56 8.72 2.13 3.26
C MET A 56 7.42 1.47 2.80
N VAL A 57 6.76 2.03 1.79
CA VAL A 57 5.53 1.45 1.24
C VAL A 57 5.84 0.13 0.55
N LEU A 58 6.95 0.08 -0.20
CA LEU A 58 7.42 -1.13 -0.88
C LEU A 58 7.79 -2.24 0.12
N ASN A 59 8.58 -1.94 1.15
CA ASN A 59 8.92 -2.91 2.18
C ASN A 59 7.66 -3.49 2.84
N ARG A 60 6.70 -2.63 3.19
CA ARG A 60 5.47 -3.07 3.83
C ARG A 60 4.59 -3.93 2.91
N LEU A 61 4.54 -3.61 1.61
CA LEU A 61 3.87 -4.45 0.60
C LEU A 61 4.51 -5.83 0.47
N LEU A 62 5.85 -5.90 0.46
CA LEU A 62 6.58 -7.17 0.39
C LEU A 62 6.40 -8.02 1.65
N GLU A 63 6.44 -7.39 2.84
CA GLU A 63 6.13 -8.06 4.10
C GLU A 63 4.71 -8.63 4.12
N GLU A 64 3.73 -7.86 3.66
CA GLU A 64 2.33 -8.27 3.62
C GLU A 64 2.09 -9.41 2.63
N GLN A 65 2.72 -9.39 1.45
CA GLN A 65 2.67 -10.52 0.52
C GLN A 65 3.31 -11.78 1.10
N ALA A 66 4.50 -11.65 1.70
CA ALA A 66 5.20 -12.79 2.30
C ALA A 66 4.43 -13.41 3.48
N GLN A 67 3.62 -12.62 4.18
CA GLN A 67 2.73 -13.11 5.24
C GLN A 67 1.49 -13.80 4.67
N GLN A 68 0.85 -13.22 3.65
CA GLN A 68 -0.31 -13.80 2.98
C GLN A 68 -0.01 -15.18 2.37
N ASP A 69 1.15 -15.35 1.75
CA ASP A 69 1.59 -16.65 1.20
C ASP A 69 1.79 -17.73 2.30
N GLN A 70 2.04 -17.33 3.55
CA GLN A 70 2.23 -18.29 4.67
C GLN A 70 0.92 -18.70 5.34
N ASP A 71 -0.11 -17.86 5.29
CA ASP A 71 -1.39 -18.14 5.95
C ASP A 71 -2.33 -19.02 5.10
N GLU A 72 -2.06 -19.20 3.79
CA GLU A 72 -2.88 -20.05 2.89
C GLU A 72 -2.43 -21.53 2.82
N ASP A 73 -1.26 -21.91 3.36
CA ASP A 73 -0.75 -23.31 3.33
C ASP A 73 -1.20 -24.16 4.55
N GLY A 74 -1.99 -23.59 5.47
CA GLY A 74 -2.32 -24.22 6.76
C GLY A 74 -3.64 -25.00 6.85
N SER A 75 -4.45 -25.11 5.78
CA SER A 75 -5.78 -25.74 5.87
C SER A 75 -6.16 -26.60 4.67
N THR A 76 -5.40 -27.65 4.40
CA THR A 76 -6.01 -28.90 3.91
C THR A 76 -6.02 -29.89 5.07
N ILE A 77 -7.08 -29.80 5.87
CA ILE A 77 -7.53 -30.88 6.74
C ILE A 77 -7.89 -32.03 5.81
N THR A 78 -7.02 -33.05 5.75
CA THR A 78 -7.38 -34.36 5.21
C THR A 78 -8.21 -35.05 6.27
N ASP A 79 -9.53 -35.01 6.12
CA ASP A 79 -10.45 -35.96 6.76
C ASP A 79 -11.39 -36.45 5.64
N GLU A 80 -11.01 -37.56 5.01
CA GLU A 80 -11.80 -38.79 4.79
C GLU A 80 -11.08 -39.76 3.85
#